data_AF-A0A0N0VGF5-F1
#
_entry.id   AF-A0A0N0VGF5-F1
#
_cell.length_a   1.000
_cell.length_b   1.000
_cell.length_c   1.000
_cell.angle_alpha   90.00
_cell.angle_beta   90.00
_cell.angle_gamma   90.00
#
_symmetry.space_group_name_H-M   'P 1'
#
loop_
_entity.id
_entity.type
_entity.pdbx_description
1 polymer ?
#
loop_
_entity_poly.entity_id
_entity_poly.type
_entity_poly.pdbx_seq_one_letter_code
_entity_poly.pdbx_strand_id
1 'polypeptide(L)'
;MKSVKERDVAGMAAFELALQYNYIRQDRSYHFVQLLTALCSFVFFSQLAVINVLLVLVPLVPPLEPHVEFIRPYTHPLLFVLSLIALLLIRASKKRFVIEPGEQTMERLNRDVLEPCFGMKFDTQMGKLFSDFRAGSLRGRENFYSLRYLETPSPPAQSASAES
;
A
#
# COMPACT_ATOMS: atom_id res chain seq x y z
N MET A 1 -1.17 -40.36 -0.64
CA MET A 1 -0.24 -39.22 -0.43
C MET A 1 -0.41 -38.05 -1.41
N LYS A 2 -1.17 -38.16 -2.51
CA LYS A 2 -1.42 -37.03 -3.44
C LYS A 2 -2.29 -35.90 -2.85
N SER A 3 -3.30 -36.22 -2.05
CA SER A 3 -4.27 -35.24 -1.51
C SER A 3 -3.72 -34.24 -0.49
N VAL A 4 -2.70 -34.63 0.29
CA VAL A 4 -2.06 -33.72 1.27
C VAL A 4 -1.22 -32.67 0.53
N LYS A 5 -0.48 -33.11 -0.50
CA LYS A 5 0.38 -32.23 -1.32
C LYS A 5 -0.45 -31.19 -2.10
N GLU A 6 -1.64 -31.57 -2.58
CA GLU A 6 -2.58 -30.65 -3.25
C GLU A 6 -3.29 -29.68 -2.29
N ARG A 7 -3.66 -30.13 -1.07
CA ARG A 7 -4.23 -29.25 -0.04
C ARG A 7 -3.26 -28.16 0.41
N ASP A 8 -1.98 -28.49 0.55
CA ASP A 8 -0.96 -27.50 0.89
C ASP A 8 -0.79 -26.44 -0.20
N VAL A 9 -0.94 -26.84 -1.48
CA VAL A 9 -0.85 -25.93 -2.63
C VAL A 9 -2.07 -25.00 -2.67
N ALA A 10 -3.27 -25.53 -2.48
CA ALA A 10 -4.48 -24.72 -2.42
C ALA A 10 -4.46 -23.75 -1.22
N GLY A 11 -3.96 -24.19 -0.07
CA GLY A 11 -3.79 -23.35 1.12
C GLY A 11 -2.78 -22.22 0.91
N MET A 12 -1.63 -22.52 0.29
CA MET A 12 -0.60 -21.52 -0.02
C MET A 12 -1.11 -20.49 -1.04
N ALA A 13 -1.79 -20.93 -2.09
CA ALA A 13 -2.36 -20.04 -3.10
C ALA A 13 -3.48 -19.16 -2.52
N ALA A 14 -4.31 -19.71 -1.64
CA ALA A 14 -5.33 -18.94 -0.92
C ALA A 14 -4.70 -17.89 0.01
N PHE A 15 -3.59 -18.24 0.67
CA PHE A 15 -2.85 -17.32 1.52
C PHE A 15 -2.17 -16.20 0.73
N GLU A 16 -1.53 -16.53 -0.39
CA GLU A 16 -0.94 -15.55 -1.32
C GLU A 16 -2.00 -14.56 -1.85
N LEU A 17 -3.16 -15.08 -2.28
CA LEU A 17 -4.27 -14.25 -2.74
C LEU A 17 -4.83 -13.37 -1.61
N ALA A 18 -4.89 -13.88 -0.37
CA ALA A 18 -5.31 -13.09 0.78
C ALA A 18 -4.32 -11.93 1.07
N LEU A 19 -3.02 -12.16 0.93
CA LEU A 19 -1.99 -11.12 1.09
C LEU A 19 -2.07 -10.07 -0.02
N GLN A 20 -2.22 -10.49 -1.28
CA GLN A 20 -2.45 -9.58 -2.41
C GLN A 20 -3.70 -8.72 -2.20
N TYR A 21 -4.80 -9.34 -1.75
CA TYR A 21 -6.04 -8.62 -1.45
C TYR A 21 -5.85 -7.59 -0.34
N ASN A 22 -5.16 -7.97 0.74
CA ASN A 22 -4.88 -7.06 1.85
C ASN A 22 -4.03 -5.87 1.40
N TYR A 23 -2.96 -6.13 0.64
CA TYR A 23 -2.11 -5.11 0.03
C TYR A 23 -2.92 -4.08 -0.77
N ILE A 24 -3.73 -4.55 -1.73
CA ILE A 24 -4.54 -3.67 -2.59
C ILE A 24 -5.55 -2.86 -1.77
N ARG A 25 -6.20 -3.51 -0.80
CA ARG A 25 -7.19 -2.86 0.05
C ARG A 25 -6.55 -1.73 0.87
N GLN A 26 -5.38 -1.99 1.43
CA GLN A 26 -4.68 -1.02 2.25
C GLN A 26 -4.17 0.16 1.42
N ASP A 27 -3.63 -0.10 0.24
CA ASP A 27 -3.15 0.93 -0.66
C ASP A 27 -4.28 1.87 -1.14
N ARG A 28 -5.44 1.32 -1.48
CA ARG A 28 -6.65 2.11 -1.78
C ARG A 28 -7.07 2.97 -0.60
N SER A 29 -7.04 2.44 0.62
CA SER A 29 -7.41 3.18 1.82
C SER A 29 -6.43 4.33 2.10
N TYR A 30 -5.13 4.10 1.87
CA TYR A 30 -4.08 5.09 2.00
C TYR A 30 -4.28 6.25 1.02
N HIS A 31 -4.47 5.94 -0.27
CA HIS A 31 -4.71 6.95 -1.30
C HIS A 31 -6.02 7.71 -1.10
N PHE A 32 -7.07 7.05 -0.65
CA PHE A 32 -8.34 7.70 -0.31
C PHE A 32 -8.15 8.75 0.80
N VAL A 33 -7.45 8.39 1.88
CA VAL A 33 -7.15 9.33 2.98
C VAL A 33 -6.24 10.46 2.49
N GLN A 34 -5.28 10.18 1.61
CA GLN A 34 -4.41 11.19 1.03
C GLN A 34 -5.19 12.18 0.16
N LEU A 35 -6.12 11.70 -0.67
CA LEU A 35 -7.01 12.54 -1.48
C LEU A 35 -7.90 13.41 -0.59
N LEU A 36 -8.50 12.83 0.46
CA LEU A 36 -9.31 13.58 1.41
C LEU A 36 -8.49 14.66 2.12
N THR A 37 -7.25 14.34 2.52
CA THR A 37 -6.32 15.31 3.09
C THR A 37 -6.05 16.45 2.11
N ALA A 38 -5.77 16.13 0.84
CA ALA A 38 -5.49 17.12 -0.20
C ALA A 38 -6.69 18.05 -0.41
N LEU A 39 -7.90 17.50 -0.54
CA LEU A 39 -9.13 18.28 -0.70
C LEU A 39 -9.40 19.20 0.49
N CYS A 40 -9.33 18.67 1.72
CA CYS A 40 -9.52 19.48 2.92
C CYS A 40 -8.45 20.57 3.05
N SER A 41 -7.19 20.26 2.71
CA SER A 41 -6.10 21.24 2.74
C SER A 41 -6.28 22.33 1.70
N PHE A 42 -6.72 21.99 0.48
CA PHE A 42 -7.00 22.95 -0.57
C PHE A 42 -8.10 23.92 -0.16
N VAL A 43 -9.21 23.42 0.40
CA VAL A 43 -10.30 24.25 0.93
C VAL A 43 -9.81 25.14 2.08
N PHE A 44 -9.01 24.58 3.00
CA PHE A 44 -8.47 25.35 4.12
C PHE A 44 -7.54 26.48 3.66
N PHE A 45 -6.57 26.19 2.80
CA PHE A 45 -5.59 27.18 2.32
C PHE A 45 -6.20 28.23 1.40
N SER A 46 -7.17 27.86 0.56
CA SER A 46 -7.92 28.83 -0.25
C SER A 46 -8.70 29.81 0.63
N GLN A 47 -9.43 29.32 1.64
CA GLN A 47 -10.12 30.18 2.60
C GLN A 47 -9.14 31.04 3.40
N LEU A 48 -8.00 30.48 3.83
CA LEU A 48 -6.94 31.23 4.52
C LEU A 48 -6.37 32.35 3.64
N ALA A 49 -6.15 32.08 2.34
CA ALA A 49 -5.65 33.06 1.39
C ALA A 49 -6.65 34.21 1.21
N VAL A 50 -7.94 33.88 1.02
CA VAL A 50 -9.02 34.87 0.92
C VAL A 50 -9.10 35.75 2.17
N ILE A 51 -9.07 35.14 3.36
CA ILE A 51 -9.09 35.87 4.64
C ILE A 51 -7.87 36.80 4.75
N ASN A 52 -6.66 36.31 4.42
CA ASN A 52 -5.46 37.15 4.47
C ASN A 52 -5.53 38.32 3.49
N VAL A 53 -6.05 38.10 2.27
CA VAL A 53 -6.26 39.17 1.29
C VAL A 53 -7.21 40.22 1.84
N LEU A 54 -8.34 39.82 2.42
CA LEU A 54 -9.33 40.76 2.96
C LEU A 54 -8.85 41.48 4.24
N LEU A 55 -8.07 40.81 5.09
CA LEU A 55 -7.72 41.32 6.42
C LEU A 55 -6.37 42.04 6.45
N VAL A 56 -5.46 41.73 5.52
CA VAL A 56 -4.11 42.31 5.46
C VAL A 56 -3.92 43.17 4.21
N LEU A 57 -4.31 42.68 3.02
CA LEU A 57 -4.01 43.38 1.77
C LEU A 57 -4.91 44.61 1.56
N VAL A 58 -6.21 44.48 1.84
CA VAL A 58 -7.18 45.59 1.73
C VAL A 58 -6.80 46.80 2.62
N PRO A 59 -6.50 46.65 3.92
CA PRO A 59 -6.11 47.80 4.74
C PRO A 59 -4.73 48.37 4.38
N LEU A 60 -3.84 47.57 3.80
CA LEU A 60 -2.51 48.02 3.39
C LEU A 60 -2.55 48.76 2.04
N VAL A 61 -3.50 48.41 1.16
CA VAL A 61 -3.69 49.02 -0.15
C VAL A 61 -5.19 49.32 -0.38
N PRO A 62 -5.72 50.40 0.21
CA PRO A 62 -7.13 50.80 0.08
C PRO A 62 -7.66 50.91 -1.36
N PRO A 63 -6.91 51.38 -2.38
CA PRO A 63 -7.45 51.47 -3.73
C PRO A 63 -7.72 50.10 -4.39
N LEU A 64 -7.23 48.99 -3.81
CA LEU A 64 -7.54 47.64 -4.28
C LEU A 64 -8.91 47.13 -3.79
N GLU A 65 -9.51 47.75 -2.77
CA GLU A 65 -10.76 47.32 -2.15
C GLU A 65 -11.90 47.01 -3.17
N PRO A 66 -12.24 47.89 -4.13
CA PRO A 66 -13.31 47.60 -5.10
C PRO A 66 -12.98 46.44 -6.05
N HIS A 67 -11.69 46.09 -6.22
CA HIS A 67 -11.26 44.96 -7.04
C HIS A 67 -11.24 43.64 -6.26
N VAL A 68 -11.31 43.68 -4.93
CA VAL A 68 -11.20 42.52 -4.04
C VAL A 68 -12.55 42.19 -3.38
N GLU A 69 -13.49 43.13 -3.36
CA GLU A 69 -14.85 42.93 -2.84
C GLU A 69 -15.60 41.74 -3.47
N PHE A 70 -15.32 41.39 -4.73
CA PHE A 70 -15.95 40.22 -5.37
C PHE A 70 -15.61 38.89 -4.69
N ILE A 71 -14.50 38.83 -3.93
CA ILE A 71 -14.03 37.62 -3.24
C ILE A 71 -14.72 37.45 -1.88
N ARG A 72 -15.20 38.56 -1.29
CA ARG A 72 -15.88 38.60 0.01
C ARG A 72 -16.99 37.55 0.18
N PRO A 73 -17.93 37.35 -0.76
CA PRO A 73 -18.99 36.35 -0.62
C PRO A 73 -18.48 34.89 -0.58
N TYR A 74 -17.27 34.62 -1.06
CA TYR A 74 -16.67 33.28 -1.04
C TYR A 74 -15.95 32.96 0.27
N THR A 75 -15.92 33.92 1.21
CA THR A 75 -15.35 33.72 2.55
C THR A 75 -16.39 33.01 3.41
N HIS A 76 -16.15 31.74 3.69
CA HIS A 76 -17.07 30.91 4.46
C HIS A 76 -16.39 30.45 5.75
N PRO A 77 -16.57 31.18 6.88
CA PRO A 77 -15.90 30.86 8.14
C PRO A 77 -16.25 29.45 8.64
N LEU A 78 -17.48 28.99 8.38
CA LEU A 78 -17.87 27.61 8.70
C LEU A 78 -17.08 26.58 7.91
N LEU A 79 -16.84 26.79 6.60
CA LEU A 79 -16.02 25.88 5.79
C LEU A 79 -14.57 25.88 6.24
N PHE A 80 -14.04 27.04 6.64
CA PHE A 80 -12.70 27.13 7.21
C PHE A 80 -12.56 26.30 8.50
N VAL A 81 -13.50 26.43 9.43
CA VAL A 81 -13.48 25.67 10.69
C VAL A 81 -13.69 24.17 10.44
N LEU A 82 -14.65 23.80 9.58
CA LEU A 82 -14.92 22.40 9.26
C LEU A 82 -13.73 21.73 8.56
N SER A 83 -13.07 22.41 7.62
CA SER A 83 -11.87 21.89 6.95
C SER A 83 -10.70 21.72 7.94
N LEU A 84 -10.53 22.65 8.89
CA LEU A 84 -9.55 22.51 9.96
C LEU A 84 -9.84 21.31 10.87
N ILE A 85 -11.08 21.16 11.34
CA ILE A 85 -11.50 20.01 12.16
C ILE A 85 -11.27 18.69 11.40
N ALA A 86 -11.65 18.65 10.12
CA ALA A 86 -11.42 17.48 9.27
C ALA A 86 -9.94 17.14 9.16
N LEU A 87 -9.06 18.13 8.92
CA LEU A 87 -7.61 17.91 8.87
C LEU A 87 -7.04 17.40 10.21
N LEU A 88 -7.52 17.93 11.33
CA LEU A 88 -7.12 17.47 12.67
C LEU A 88 -7.56 16.02 12.92
N LEU A 89 -8.80 15.67 12.55
CA LEU A 89 -9.31 14.30 12.65
C LEU A 89 -8.52 13.34 11.76
N ILE A 90 -8.19 13.74 10.53
CA ILE A 90 -7.36 12.94 9.62
C ILE A 90 -5.95 12.75 10.18
N ARG A 91 -5.36 13.79 10.77
CA ARG A 91 -4.05 13.70 11.40
C ARG A 91 -4.07 12.79 12.64
N ALA A 92 -5.10 12.91 13.46
CA ALA A 92 -5.30 12.06 14.63
C ALA A 92 -5.54 10.59 14.22
N SER A 93 -6.33 10.35 13.17
CA SER A 93 -6.59 9.00 12.66
C SER A 93 -5.34 8.37 12.07
N LYS A 94 -4.53 9.10 11.29
CA LYS A 94 -3.21 8.61 10.82
C LYS A 94 -2.30 8.20 11.97
N LYS A 95 -2.26 8.98 13.06
CA LYS A 95 -1.45 8.66 14.24
C LYS A 95 -1.98 7.43 15.00
N ARG A 96 -3.30 7.27 15.08
CA ARG A 96 -3.93 6.17 15.84
C ARG A 96 -3.97 4.84 15.09
N PHE A 97 -4.18 4.87 13.78
CA PHE A 97 -4.42 3.68 12.96
C PHE A 97 -3.23 3.29 12.06
N VAL A 98 -2.10 4.00 12.15
CA VAL A 98 -0.87 3.70 11.39
C VAL A 98 -1.20 3.44 9.92
N ILE A 99 -1.85 4.44 9.29
CA ILE A 99 -2.28 4.35 7.89
C ILE A 99 -1.03 4.50 7.03
N GLU A 100 -0.43 3.37 6.69
CA GLU A 100 0.77 3.24 5.89
C GLU A 100 0.47 2.69 4.49
N PRO A 101 1.33 2.97 3.51
CA PRO A 101 1.23 2.35 2.19
C PRO A 101 1.29 0.81 2.31
N GLY A 102 0.64 0.14 1.35
CA GLY A 102 0.57 -1.33 1.34
C GLY A 102 1.95 -1.98 1.38
N GLU A 103 2.95 -1.37 0.73
CA GLU A 103 4.34 -1.87 0.70
C GLU A 103 4.97 -1.92 2.08
N GLN A 104 4.91 -0.82 2.84
CA GLN A 104 5.46 -0.75 4.20
C GLN A 104 4.76 -1.74 5.14
N THR A 105 3.46 -1.97 4.92
CA THR A 105 2.71 -2.91 5.74
C THR A 105 3.09 -4.36 5.42
N MET A 106 3.27 -4.69 4.14
CA MET A 106 3.77 -6.01 3.75
C MET A 106 5.24 -6.22 4.17
N GLU A 107 6.07 -5.18 4.15
CA GLU A 107 7.45 -5.26 4.66
C GLU A 107 7.50 -5.54 6.16
N ARG A 108 6.65 -4.87 6.95
CA ARG A 108 6.49 -5.19 8.38
C ARG A 108 5.95 -6.59 8.60
N LEU A 109 4.93 -6.99 7.84
CA LEU A 109 4.38 -8.34 7.93
C LEU A 109 5.43 -9.40 7.57
N ASN A 110 6.26 -9.12 6.57
CA ASN A 110 7.40 -9.96 6.21
C ASN A 110 8.36 -10.12 7.39
N ARG A 111 8.83 -9.00 7.95
CA ARG A 111 9.84 -8.98 9.01
C ARG A 111 9.33 -9.55 10.34
N ASP A 112 8.09 -9.22 10.71
CA ASP A 112 7.58 -9.49 12.06
C ASP A 112 6.85 -10.85 12.14
N VAL A 113 6.36 -11.39 11.01
CA VAL A 113 5.55 -12.62 10.99
C VAL A 113 6.01 -13.63 9.94
N LEU A 114 6.08 -13.27 8.66
CA LEU A 114 6.29 -14.26 7.58
C LEU A 114 7.69 -14.88 7.62
N GLU A 115 8.73 -14.08 7.77
CA GLU A 115 10.11 -14.56 7.89
C GLU A 115 10.32 -15.35 9.21
N PRO A 116 9.97 -14.85 10.41
CA PRO A 116 10.25 -15.56 11.66
C PRO A 116 9.34 -16.77 11.93
N CYS A 117 8.06 -16.71 11.57
CA CYS A 117 7.10 -17.78 11.90
C CYS A 117 6.95 -18.81 10.77
N PHE A 118 7.11 -18.38 9.51
CA PHE A 118 6.83 -19.22 8.34
C PHE A 118 8.05 -19.45 7.45
N GLY A 119 9.18 -18.75 7.66
CA GLY A 119 10.34 -18.81 6.77
C GLY A 119 10.01 -18.35 5.35
N MET A 120 9.03 -17.46 5.22
CA MET A 120 8.46 -17.02 3.95
C MET A 120 8.57 -15.51 3.80
N LYS A 121 8.57 -15.04 2.56
CA LYS A 121 8.63 -13.63 2.21
C LYS A 121 7.71 -13.33 1.05
N PHE A 122 6.85 -12.34 1.20
CA PHE A 122 5.98 -11.86 0.13
C PHE A 122 6.68 -10.74 -0.65
N ASP A 123 6.90 -10.94 -1.95
CA ASP A 123 7.39 -9.90 -2.85
C ASP A 123 6.21 -9.09 -3.38
N THR A 124 6.15 -7.81 -3.02
CA THR A 124 5.08 -6.89 -3.44
C THR A 124 5.11 -6.56 -4.92
N GLN A 125 6.27 -6.67 -5.59
CA GLN A 125 6.39 -6.39 -7.03
C GLN A 125 5.86 -7.55 -7.88
N MET A 126 6.18 -8.78 -7.47
CA MET A 126 5.70 -9.98 -8.17
C MET A 126 4.34 -10.46 -7.66
N GLY A 127 3.91 -10.00 -6.50
CA GLY A 127 2.72 -10.47 -5.79
C GLY A 127 2.85 -11.92 -5.30
N LYS A 128 4.08 -12.45 -5.15
CA LYS A 128 4.32 -13.87 -4.91
C LYS A 128 4.95 -14.13 -3.55
N LEU A 129 4.63 -15.30 -2.98
CA LEU A 129 5.25 -15.79 -1.77
C LEU A 129 6.50 -16.63 -2.11
N PHE A 130 7.62 -16.30 -1.49
CA PHE A 130 8.88 -17.03 -1.54
C PHE A 130 9.09 -17.71 -0.18
N SER A 131 9.79 -18.85 -0.17
CA SER A 131 10.20 -19.48 1.08
C SER A 131 11.71 -19.58 1.11
N ASP A 132 12.34 -19.02 2.14
CA ASP A 132 13.78 -19.14 2.38
C ASP A 132 14.13 -20.46 3.10
N PHE A 133 13.43 -21.55 2.80
CA PHE A 133 13.74 -22.85 3.39
C PHE A 133 15.14 -23.31 2.95
N ARG A 134 16.12 -23.02 3.81
CA ARG A 134 17.47 -23.61 3.88
C ARG A 134 18.31 -23.43 2.62
N ALA A 135 18.96 -22.26 2.56
CA ALA A 135 20.24 -22.05 1.92
C ALA A 135 21.37 -22.94 2.53
N GLY A 136 21.28 -24.25 2.30
CA GLY A 136 22.45 -25.14 2.29
C GLY A 136 22.92 -25.44 0.86
N SER A 137 22.13 -25.10 -0.15
CA SER A 137 22.52 -25.26 -1.54
C SER A 137 21.64 -24.37 -2.41
N LEU A 138 22.27 -23.72 -3.38
CA LEU A 138 21.65 -22.99 -4.50
C LEU A 138 21.24 -21.54 -4.22
N ARG A 139 22.22 -20.65 -4.52
CA ARG A 139 22.00 -19.34 -5.13
C ARG A 139 21.05 -19.50 -6.33
N GLY A 140 19.75 -19.37 -6.12
CA GLY A 140 18.76 -19.50 -7.18
C GLY A 140 17.50 -18.75 -6.80
N ARG A 141 17.17 -17.72 -7.59
CA ARG A 141 15.97 -16.88 -7.49
C ARG A 141 14.76 -17.68 -7.95
N GLU A 142 14.36 -18.69 -7.17
CA GLU A 142 13.36 -19.66 -7.56
C GLU A 142 12.09 -19.55 -6.71
N ASN A 143 10.93 -19.55 -7.38
CA ASN A 143 9.62 -19.53 -6.73
C ASN A 143 9.36 -20.89 -6.03
N PHE A 144 8.56 -20.92 -4.95
CA PHE A 144 8.23 -22.17 -4.25
C PHE A 144 7.69 -23.27 -5.20
N TYR A 145 6.91 -22.85 -6.19
CA TYR A 145 6.37 -23.75 -7.21
C TYR A 145 7.48 -24.38 -8.07
N SER A 146 8.50 -23.63 -8.49
CA SER A 146 9.57 -24.20 -9.32
C SER A 146 10.41 -25.23 -8.54
N LEU A 147 10.68 -24.97 -7.26
CA LEU A 147 11.40 -25.90 -6.40
C LEU A 147 10.65 -27.24 -6.21
N ARG A 148 9.31 -27.22 -6.16
CA ARG A 148 8.50 -28.43 -5.90
C ARG A 148 8.14 -29.25 -7.15
N TYR A 149 8.16 -28.64 -8.34
CA TYR A 149 7.95 -29.36 -9.61
C TYR A 149 9.25 -29.89 -10.24
N LEU A 150 10.42 -29.41 -9.81
CA LEU A 150 11.73 -29.99 -10.15
C LEU A 150 11.96 -31.38 -9.54
N GLU A 151 11.26 -31.74 -8.46
CA GLU A 151 11.34 -33.05 -7.79
C GLU A 151 10.58 -34.19 -8.50
N THR A 152 10.06 -33.97 -9.71
CA THR A 152 9.54 -35.08 -10.52
C THR A 152 10.73 -35.69 -11.26
N PRO A 153 11.27 -36.86 -10.88
CA PRO A 153 12.32 -37.48 -11.68
C PRO A 153 11.70 -37.79 -13.04
N SER A 154 12.21 -37.17 -14.09
CA SER A 154 12.04 -37.68 -15.44
C SER A 154 12.40 -39.17 -15.41
N PRO A 155 11.55 -40.08 -15.91
CA PRO A 155 11.92 -41.48 -15.98
C PRO A 155 13.25 -41.58 -16.74
N PRO A 156 14.21 -42.42 -16.30
CA PRO A 156 15.50 -42.52 -16.95
C PRO A 156 15.26 -42.88 -18.42
N ALA A 157 15.84 -42.06 -19.31
CA ALA A 157 15.90 -42.39 -20.73
C ALA A 157 16.50 -43.80 -20.83
N GLN A 158 15.72 -44.74 -21.37
CA GLN A 158 16.23 -46.05 -21.72
C GLN A 158 17.36 -45.83 -22.74
N SER A 159 18.58 -45.93 -22.25
CA SER A 159 19.76 -46.15 -23.06
C SER A 159 19.56 -47.48 -23.77
N ALA A 160 19.05 -47.43 -25.00
CA ALA A 160 19.22 -48.53 -25.94
C ALA A 160 20.70 -48.55 -26.34
N SER A 161 21.50 -49.25 -25.51
CA SER A 161 22.80 -49.76 -25.92
C SER A 161 22.59 -50.74 -27.07
N ALA A 162 23.39 -50.57 -28.11
CA ALA A 162 23.52 -51.42 -29.26
C ALA A 162 24.05 -52.84 -28.92
N GLU A 163 24.08 -53.68 -29.96
CA GLU A 163 24.60 -55.06 -30.07
C GLU A 163 23.54 -56.14 -29.79
N SER A 164 23.22 -57.06 -30.70
CA SER A 164 24.01 -57.67 -31.79
C SER A 164 23.16 -58.03 -33.00
#